data_AF-A0AAU4JHW0-F1
#
_entry.id   AF-A0AAU4JHW0-F1
#
_cell.length_a   1.000
_cell.length_b   1.000
_cell.length_c   1.000
_cell.angle_alpha   90.00
_cell.angle_beta   90.00
_cell.angle_gamma   90.00
#
_symmetry.space_group_name_H-M   'P 1'
#
loop_
_entity.id
_entity.type
_entity.pdbx_description
1 polymer ?
#
loop_
_entity_poly.entity_id
_entity_poly.type
_entity_poly.pdbx_seq_one_letter_code
_entity_poly.pdbx_strand_id
1 'polypeptide(L)'
;MHRSGPVSRYGTAAGTGALAVLLLVGICGSPAYTGWAVTLTDPESAGAFYARLLAWPAWRLDADGQAGGLFAADLRAVLLVVLAVALLYLLPAAQVARVPGPVSQFFSGWAAYVLAGGLAAVLAALLGPAPSLLGALQDASAGAGYGFLTGWIIGIASLGGRA
;
A
#
# COMPACT_ATOMS: atom_id res chain seq x y z
N MET A 1 -16.09 32.30 -23.08
CA MET A 1 -15.09 32.59 -22.03
C MET A 1 -14.99 31.36 -21.13
N HIS A 2 -14.10 30.41 -21.45
CA HIS A 2 -13.95 29.15 -20.69
C HIS A 2 -13.15 29.42 -19.42
N ARG A 3 -13.75 29.27 -18.24
CA ARG A 3 -13.02 29.24 -16.96
C ARG A 3 -12.43 27.84 -16.77
N SER A 4 -11.13 27.73 -16.99
CA SER A 4 -10.33 26.58 -16.54
C SER A 4 -10.20 26.63 -15.01
N GLY A 5 -11.01 25.85 -14.31
CA GLY A 5 -10.91 25.65 -12.85
C GLY A 5 -9.76 24.70 -12.46
N PRO A 6 -9.35 24.66 -11.17
CA PRO A 6 -8.01 24.28 -10.75
C PRO A 6 -7.81 22.76 -10.69
N VAL A 7 -7.38 22.17 -11.80
CA VAL A 7 -6.94 20.75 -11.85
C VAL A 7 -5.56 20.56 -11.19
N SER A 8 -4.81 21.64 -10.99
CA SER A 8 -3.42 21.60 -10.50
C SER A 8 -3.28 21.25 -9.01
N ARG A 9 -4.27 21.55 -8.16
CA ARG A 9 -4.10 21.50 -6.68
C ARG A 9 -4.35 20.12 -6.04
N TYR A 10 -5.12 19.25 -6.70
CA TYR A 10 -5.36 17.88 -6.22
C TYR A 10 -4.32 16.88 -6.74
N GLY A 11 -3.70 17.18 -7.90
CA GLY A 11 -2.64 16.34 -8.47
C GLY A 11 -1.37 16.26 -7.61
N THR A 12 -1.03 17.33 -6.87
CA THR A 12 0.16 17.34 -6.00
C THR A 12 -0.01 16.47 -4.75
N ALA A 13 -1.19 16.49 -4.13
CA ALA A 13 -1.49 15.69 -2.94
C ALA A 13 -1.56 14.18 -3.24
N ALA A 14 -2.25 13.80 -4.32
CA ALA A 14 -2.25 12.41 -4.78
C ALA A 14 -0.85 11.98 -5.27
N GLY A 15 -0.10 12.90 -5.88
CA GLY A 15 1.28 12.68 -6.32
C GLY A 15 2.26 12.39 -5.18
N THR A 16 2.21 13.15 -4.07
CA THR A 16 3.05 12.90 -2.90
C THR A 16 2.67 11.60 -2.19
N GLY A 17 1.37 11.29 -2.10
CA GLY A 17 0.89 9.99 -1.61
C GLY A 17 1.40 8.83 -2.48
N ALA A 18 1.32 8.96 -3.81
CA ALA A 18 1.81 7.96 -4.75
C ALA A 18 3.33 7.75 -4.63
N LEU A 19 4.11 8.83 -4.49
CA LEU A 19 5.55 8.74 -4.26
C LEU A 19 5.86 8.02 -2.93
N ALA A 20 5.12 8.33 -1.87
CA ALA A 20 5.28 7.66 -0.59
C ALA A 20 4.96 6.16 -0.67
N VAL A 21 3.93 5.77 -1.43
CA VAL A 21 3.63 4.35 -1.71
C VAL A 21 4.80 3.67 -2.42
N LEU A 22 5.33 4.30 -3.48
CA LEU A 22 6.47 3.76 -4.24
C LEU A 22 7.70 3.58 -3.36
N LEU A 23 8.01 4.57 -2.51
CA LEU A 23 9.14 4.49 -1.59
C LEU A 23 8.93 3.44 -0.50
N LEU A 24 7.73 3.39 0.09
CA LEU A 24 7.41 2.43 1.15
C LEU A 24 7.49 0.99 0.62
N VAL A 25 6.86 0.70 -0.51
CA VAL A 25 6.88 -0.64 -1.11
C VAL A 25 8.25 -0.96 -1.70
N GLY A 26 8.90 -0.01 -2.36
CA GLY A 26 10.22 -0.18 -2.96
C GLY A 26 11.30 -0.43 -1.92
N ILE A 27 11.36 0.36 -0.86
CA ILE A 27 12.41 0.22 0.16
C ILE A 27 12.08 -0.93 1.10
N CYS A 28 10.90 -0.91 1.74
CA CYS A 28 10.57 -1.89 2.77
C CYS A 28 10.22 -3.27 2.18
N GLY A 29 9.74 -3.34 0.95
CA GLY A 29 9.53 -4.61 0.25
C GLY A 29 10.80 -5.25 -0.30
N SER A 30 11.95 -4.55 -0.27
CA SER A 30 13.18 -5.04 -0.91
C SER A 30 13.78 -6.28 -0.23
N PRO A 31 14.50 -7.14 -0.98
CA PRO A 31 15.23 -8.28 -0.41
C PRO A 31 16.22 -7.88 0.70
N ALA A 32 16.86 -6.72 0.57
CA ALA A 32 17.78 -6.21 1.58
C ALA A 32 17.06 -5.85 2.89
N TYR A 33 15.95 -5.13 2.81
CA TYR A 33 15.17 -4.75 3.99
C TYR A 33 14.52 -5.97 4.66
N THR A 34 13.91 -6.86 3.87
CA THR A 34 13.27 -8.09 4.37
C THR A 34 14.29 -9.03 5.03
N GLY A 35 15.47 -9.19 4.43
CA GLY A 35 16.58 -9.96 5.00
C GLY A 35 17.05 -9.40 6.33
N TRP A 36 17.19 -8.08 6.45
CA TRP A 36 17.50 -7.43 7.73
C TRP A 36 16.35 -7.58 8.74
N ALA A 37 15.10 -7.36 8.34
CA ALA A 37 13.95 -7.38 9.23
C ALA A 37 13.73 -8.75 9.90
N VAL A 38 14.06 -9.85 9.19
CA VAL A 38 14.04 -11.21 9.74
C VAL A 38 15.07 -11.44 10.86
N THR A 39 16.17 -10.68 10.88
CA THR A 39 17.18 -10.79 11.95
C THR A 39 16.71 -10.22 13.29
N LEU A 40 15.64 -9.43 13.30
CA LEU A 40 14.99 -8.95 14.52
C LEU A 40 14.13 -10.08 15.07
N THR A 41 14.66 -10.89 15.99
CA THR A 41 13.97 -12.09 16.52
C THR A 41 13.24 -11.89 17.83
N ASP A 42 13.38 -10.72 18.47
CA ASP A 42 12.73 -10.42 19.75
C ASP A 42 11.19 -10.44 19.58
N PRO A 43 10.46 -11.35 20.27
CA PRO A 43 9.01 -11.44 20.19
C PRO A 43 8.29 -10.36 21.01
N GLU A 44 8.94 -9.80 22.03
CA GLU A 44 8.36 -8.76 22.90
C GLU A 44 8.59 -7.35 22.35
N SER A 45 9.45 -7.22 21.34
CA SER A 45 9.77 -5.93 20.72
C SER A 45 8.70 -5.51 19.71
N ALA A 46 7.93 -4.48 20.06
CA ALA A 46 7.01 -3.80 19.16
C ALA A 46 7.73 -3.23 17.91
N GLY A 47 8.98 -2.78 18.08
CA GLY A 47 9.81 -2.30 16.97
C GLY A 47 10.19 -3.42 16.00
N ALA A 48 10.57 -4.59 16.52
CA ALA A 48 10.83 -5.78 15.71
C ALA A 48 9.56 -6.22 14.95
N PHE A 49 8.41 -6.19 15.62
CA PHE A 49 7.12 -6.44 14.97
C PHE A 49 6.85 -5.46 13.83
N TYR A 50 7.00 -4.15 14.07
CA TYR A 50 6.71 -3.14 13.05
C TYR A 50 7.69 -3.18 11.87
N ALA A 51 8.98 -3.46 12.11
CA ALA A 51 9.96 -3.66 11.03
C ALA A 51 9.61 -4.86 10.15
N ARG A 52 9.21 -5.99 10.75
CA ARG A 52 8.73 -7.16 10.01
C ARG A 52 7.42 -6.88 9.26
N LEU A 53 6.54 -6.07 9.84
CA LEU A 53 5.32 -5.63 9.19
C LEU A 53 5.61 -4.78 7.94
N LEU A 54 6.55 -3.85 8.02
CA LEU A 54 6.98 -3.04 6.87
C LEU A 54 7.51 -3.89 5.72
N ALA A 55 8.12 -5.03 6.05
CA ALA A 55 8.60 -6.01 5.09
C ALA A 55 7.48 -6.81 4.38
N TRP A 56 6.21 -6.65 4.76
CA TRP A 56 5.10 -7.44 4.21
C TRP A 56 5.04 -7.51 2.69
N PRO A 57 5.28 -6.45 1.89
CA PRO A 57 5.23 -6.53 0.42
C PRO A 57 6.22 -7.54 -0.17
N ALA A 58 7.42 -7.68 0.42
CA ALA A 58 8.46 -8.68 0.15
C ALA A 58 8.58 -9.13 -1.32
N TRP A 59 8.77 -8.20 -2.26
CA TRP A 59 8.98 -8.53 -3.67
C TRP A 59 10.38 -9.10 -3.89
N ARG A 60 10.55 -9.94 -4.93
CA ARG A 60 11.80 -10.61 -5.27
C ARG A 60 12.01 -10.57 -6.78
N LEU A 61 13.01 -9.82 -7.24
CA LEU A 61 13.33 -9.72 -8.67
C LEU A 61 14.09 -10.93 -9.24
N ASP A 62 14.57 -11.85 -8.39
CA ASP A 62 15.46 -12.95 -8.79
C ASP A 62 14.71 -14.25 -9.11
N ALA A 63 14.77 -14.64 -10.38
CA ALA A 63 14.18 -15.86 -10.93
C ALA A 63 15.04 -17.12 -10.69
N ASP A 64 15.58 -17.31 -9.49
CA ASP A 64 16.36 -18.51 -9.15
C ASP A 64 15.43 -19.71 -8.91
N GLY A 65 14.87 -20.23 -10.01
CA GLY A 65 14.50 -21.65 -10.16
C GLY A 65 13.16 -22.16 -9.61
N GLN A 66 12.42 -21.42 -8.78
CA GLN A 66 11.13 -21.90 -8.24
C GLN A 66 9.92 -21.37 -9.02
N ALA A 67 9.47 -22.17 -9.99
CA ALA A 67 8.21 -21.96 -10.72
C ALA A 67 7.03 -21.89 -9.74
N GLY A 68 6.44 -20.70 -9.60
CA GLY A 68 5.15 -20.48 -8.90
C GLY A 68 5.21 -19.57 -7.66
N GLY A 69 6.36 -19.46 -6.99
CA GLY A 69 6.52 -18.59 -5.80
C GLY A 69 6.83 -17.12 -6.12
N LEU A 70 7.56 -16.89 -7.22
CA LEU A 70 7.96 -15.56 -7.69
C LEU A 70 6.77 -14.69 -8.08
N PHE A 71 5.82 -15.27 -8.80
CA PHE A 71 4.70 -14.51 -9.35
C PHE A 71 3.80 -13.94 -8.25
N ALA A 72 3.48 -14.68 -7.20
CA ALA A 72 2.51 -14.24 -6.20
C ALA A 72 3.01 -13.06 -5.34
N ALA A 73 4.27 -13.09 -4.90
CA ALA A 73 4.84 -12.04 -4.08
C ALA A 73 5.05 -10.74 -4.86
N ASP A 74 5.60 -10.84 -6.08
CA ASP A 74 5.80 -9.68 -6.96
C ASP A 74 4.46 -9.11 -7.42
N LEU A 75 3.51 -9.97 -7.82
CA LEU A 75 2.16 -9.55 -8.20
C LEU A 75 1.49 -8.79 -7.07
N ARG A 76 1.57 -9.28 -5.82
CA ARG A 76 1.00 -8.60 -4.65
C ARG A 76 1.61 -7.21 -4.46
N ALA A 77 2.93 -7.06 -4.57
CA ALA A 77 3.59 -5.78 -4.42
C ALA A 77 3.18 -4.80 -5.54
N VAL A 78 3.12 -5.27 -6.79
CA VAL A 78 2.66 -4.47 -7.94
C VAL A 78 1.19 -4.08 -7.79
N LEU A 79 0.31 -5.02 -7.42
CA LEU A 79 -1.10 -4.77 -7.18
C LEU A 79 -1.29 -3.75 -6.05
N LEU A 80 -0.54 -3.87 -4.96
CA LEU A 80 -0.58 -2.92 -3.85
C LEU A 80 -0.27 -1.50 -4.34
N VAL A 81 0.80 -1.33 -5.12
CA VAL A 81 1.17 -0.01 -5.67
C VAL A 81 0.09 0.51 -6.61
N VAL A 82 -0.33 -0.28 -7.59
CA VAL A 82 -1.30 0.14 -8.61
C VAL A 82 -2.64 0.49 -7.97
N LEU A 83 -3.15 -0.36 -7.07
CA LEU A 83 -4.41 -0.12 -6.39
C LEU A 83 -4.32 1.08 -5.44
N ALA A 84 -3.24 1.22 -4.68
CA ALA A 84 -3.05 2.36 -3.80
C ALA A 84 -3.03 3.67 -4.59
N VAL A 85 -2.25 3.74 -5.66
CA VAL A 85 -2.20 4.92 -6.54
C VAL A 85 -3.57 5.19 -7.15
N ALA A 86 -4.23 4.18 -7.73
CA ALA A 86 -5.55 4.34 -8.32
C ALA A 86 -6.58 4.85 -7.31
N LEU A 87 -6.63 4.27 -6.11
CA LEU A 87 -7.55 4.66 -5.04
C LEU A 87 -7.25 6.07 -4.51
N LEU A 88 -5.98 6.48 -4.43
CA LEU A 88 -5.60 7.85 -4.06
C LEU A 88 -6.11 8.89 -5.06
N TYR A 89 -6.19 8.56 -6.35
CA TYR A 89 -6.77 9.43 -7.37
C TYR A 89 -8.31 9.34 -7.45
N LEU A 90 -8.89 8.18 -7.20
CA LEU A 90 -10.33 7.92 -7.34
C LEU A 90 -11.16 8.33 -6.12
N LEU A 91 -10.71 8.05 -4.89
CA LEU A 91 -11.50 8.35 -3.69
C LEU A 91 -11.82 9.85 -3.54
N PRO A 92 -10.88 10.78 -3.72
CA PRO A 92 -11.17 12.21 -3.60
C PRO A 92 -12.16 12.75 -4.65
N ALA A 93 -12.30 12.04 -5.78
CA ALA A 93 -13.24 12.38 -6.85
C ALA A 93 -14.66 11.88 -6.56
N ALA A 94 -14.81 10.79 -5.81
CA ALA A 94 -16.11 10.15 -5.50
C ALA A 94 -16.87 10.79 -4.31
N GLN A 95 -16.26 11.68 -3.54
CA GLN A 95 -16.87 12.30 -2.36
C GLN A 95 -17.80 13.47 -2.76
N VAL A 96 -19.09 13.18 -2.91
CA VAL A 96 -20.15 14.13 -3.33
C VAL A 96 -20.51 15.14 -2.23
N ALA A 97 -20.28 14.82 -0.94
CA ALA A 97 -20.55 15.67 0.21
C ALA A 97 -19.26 15.97 0.98
N ARG A 98 -18.44 16.87 0.44
CA ARG A 98 -17.09 17.12 0.97
C ARG A 98 -17.17 17.94 2.27
N VAL A 99 -16.59 17.45 3.36
CA VAL A 99 -16.06 18.31 4.43
C VAL A 99 -14.62 18.65 4.03
N PRO A 100 -14.34 19.85 3.48
CA PRO A 100 -13.00 20.19 3.06
C PRO A 100 -12.12 20.32 4.29
N GLY A 101 -11.07 19.52 4.41
CA GLY A 101 -10.15 19.63 5.54
C GLY A 101 -8.94 18.69 5.50
N PRO A 102 -7.84 19.03 6.18
CA PRO A 102 -6.64 18.18 6.29
C PRO A 102 -6.96 16.80 6.88
N VAL A 103 -7.86 16.74 7.88
CA VAL A 103 -8.25 15.49 8.54
C VAL A 103 -8.94 14.53 7.56
N SER A 104 -9.88 15.02 6.76
CA SER A 104 -10.57 14.21 5.73
C SER A 104 -9.58 13.66 4.70
N GLN A 105 -8.57 14.45 4.33
CA GLN A 105 -7.54 14.04 3.38
C GLN A 105 -6.59 12.98 3.94
N PHE A 106 -6.18 13.13 5.20
CA PHE A 106 -5.41 12.11 5.90
C PHE A 106 -6.15 10.77 5.90
N PHE A 107 -7.41 10.77 6.34
CA PHE A 107 -8.22 9.54 6.40
C PHE A 107 -8.55 8.98 5.02
N SER A 108 -8.69 9.82 4.00
CA SER A 108 -8.86 9.34 2.61
C SER A 108 -7.61 8.61 2.11
N GLY A 109 -6.41 9.16 2.37
CA GLY A 109 -5.16 8.51 1.97
C GLY A 109 -4.89 7.24 2.77
N TRP A 110 -5.16 7.28 4.07
CA TRP A 110 -5.09 6.12 4.96
C TRP A 110 -6.04 5.00 4.52
N ALA A 111 -7.32 5.32 4.31
CA ALA A 111 -8.33 4.33 3.91
C ALA A 111 -8.05 3.75 2.52
N ALA A 112 -7.56 4.57 1.59
CA ALA A 112 -7.13 4.11 0.26
C ALA A 112 -6.04 3.04 0.39
N TYR A 113 -5.05 3.24 1.28
CA TYR A 113 -3.97 2.29 1.46
C TYR A 113 -4.40 1.01 2.20
N VAL A 114 -5.28 1.11 3.20
CA VAL A 114 -5.92 -0.05 3.85
C VAL A 114 -6.63 -0.93 2.84
N LEU A 115 -7.49 -0.31 2.00
CA LEU A 115 -8.26 -1.01 0.99
C LEU A 115 -7.36 -1.62 -0.08
N ALA A 116 -6.33 -0.89 -0.51
CA ALA A 116 -5.34 -1.39 -1.46
C ALA A 116 -4.61 -2.63 -0.93
N GLY A 117 -4.19 -2.62 0.35
CA GLY A 117 -3.55 -3.75 1.00
C GLY A 117 -4.41 -5.01 1.02
N GLY A 118 -5.66 -4.88 1.46
CA GLY A 118 -6.60 -6.00 1.48
C GLY A 118 -6.90 -6.54 0.08
N LEU A 119 -7.20 -5.65 -0.88
CA LEU A 119 -7.56 -6.04 -2.24
C LEU A 119 -6.37 -6.65 -3.00
N ALA A 120 -5.16 -6.10 -2.84
CA ALA A 120 -3.95 -6.65 -3.44
C ALA A 120 -3.69 -8.07 -2.93
N ALA A 121 -3.90 -8.32 -1.63
CA ALA A 121 -3.72 -9.64 -1.04
C ALA A 121 -4.76 -10.66 -1.54
N VAL A 122 -6.04 -10.28 -1.61
CA VAL A 122 -7.09 -11.14 -2.19
C VAL A 122 -6.78 -11.50 -3.63
N LEU A 123 -6.46 -10.50 -4.46
CA LEU A 123 -6.17 -10.72 -5.87
C LEU A 123 -4.92 -11.58 -6.04
N ALA A 124 -3.85 -11.33 -5.29
CA ALA A 124 -2.65 -12.16 -5.33
C ALA A 124 -2.93 -13.62 -4.92
N ALA A 125 -3.76 -13.83 -3.89
CA ALA A 125 -4.15 -15.17 -3.44
C ALA A 125 -5.00 -15.92 -4.47
N LEU A 126 -5.94 -15.23 -5.14
CA LEU A 126 -6.81 -15.83 -6.16
C LEU A 126 -6.09 -16.11 -7.49
N LEU A 127 -5.09 -15.30 -7.84
CA LEU A 127 -4.27 -15.48 -9.04
C LEU A 127 -3.05 -16.39 -8.80
N GLY A 128 -2.86 -16.87 -7.57
CA GLY A 128 -1.77 -17.76 -7.18
C GLY A 128 -1.99 -19.23 -7.55
N PRO A 129 -0.98 -20.09 -7.36
CA PRO A 129 -1.02 -21.50 -7.82
C PRO A 129 -2.00 -22.40 -7.04
N ALA A 130 -2.40 -22.01 -5.83
CA ALA A 130 -3.27 -22.80 -4.95
C ALA A 130 -4.37 -21.92 -4.34
N PRO A 131 -5.36 -21.48 -5.14
CA PRO A 131 -6.40 -20.58 -4.67
C PRO A 131 -7.30 -21.29 -3.66
N SER A 132 -7.49 -20.67 -2.50
CA SER A 132 -8.48 -21.10 -1.50
C SER A 132 -9.18 -19.88 -0.90
N LEU A 133 -10.47 -20.02 -0.58
CA LEU A 133 -11.25 -18.92 -0.01
C LEU A 133 -10.73 -18.52 1.38
N LEU A 134 -10.36 -19.50 2.20
CA LEU A 134 -9.80 -19.25 3.53
C LEU A 134 -8.43 -18.56 3.43
N GLY A 135 -7.54 -19.03 2.53
CA GLY A 135 -6.25 -18.40 2.30
C GLY A 135 -6.41 -16.96 1.81
N ALA A 136 -7.30 -16.72 0.85
CA ALA A 136 -7.59 -15.37 0.38
C ALA A 136 -8.09 -14.45 1.50
N LEU A 137 -8.91 -14.94 2.44
CA LEU A 137 -9.39 -14.15 3.58
C LEU A 137 -8.28 -13.89 4.61
N GLN A 138 -7.42 -14.87 4.87
CA GLN A 138 -6.25 -14.71 5.73
C GLN A 138 -5.27 -13.68 5.15
N ASP A 139 -4.97 -13.79 3.85
CA ASP A 139 -4.13 -12.85 3.13
C ASP A 139 -4.75 -11.45 3.10
N ALA A 140 -6.06 -11.34 2.85
CA ALA A 140 -6.80 -10.08 2.94
C ALA A 140 -6.64 -9.42 4.31
N SER A 141 -6.76 -10.20 5.39
CA SER A 141 -6.63 -9.71 6.75
C SER A 141 -5.21 -9.20 7.03
N ALA A 142 -4.19 -9.90 6.53
CA ALA A 142 -2.79 -9.50 6.64
C ALA A 142 -2.51 -8.22 5.83
N GLY A 143 -3.00 -8.14 4.59
CA GLY A 143 -2.83 -6.97 3.73
C GLY A 143 -3.57 -5.74 4.24
N ALA A 144 -4.80 -5.90 4.71
CA ALA A 144 -5.56 -4.83 5.35
C ALA A 144 -4.91 -4.40 6.67
N GLY A 145 -4.41 -5.33 7.47
CA GLY A 145 -3.65 -5.05 8.69
C GLY A 145 -2.36 -4.28 8.42
N TYR A 146 -1.61 -4.68 7.39
CA TYR A 146 -0.46 -3.92 6.89
C TYR A 146 -0.86 -2.49 6.52
N GLY A 147 -1.89 -2.33 5.67
CA GLY A 147 -2.37 -1.02 5.24
C GLY A 147 -2.90 -0.16 6.40
N PHE A 148 -3.52 -0.76 7.41
CA PHE A 148 -4.02 -0.07 8.61
C PHE A 148 -2.89 0.51 9.44
N LEU A 149 -1.86 -0.29 9.70
CA LEU A 149 -0.73 0.06 10.56
C LEU A 149 0.33 0.92 9.86
N THR A 150 0.38 0.92 8.53
CA THR A 150 1.36 1.71 7.75
C THR A 150 0.73 2.84 6.94
N GLY A 151 -0.60 2.82 6.74
CA GLY A 151 -1.33 3.80 5.94
C GLY A 151 -1.28 5.21 6.50
N TRP A 152 -0.88 5.41 7.76
CA TRP A 152 -0.68 6.74 8.31
C TRP A 152 0.43 7.49 7.58
N ILE A 153 1.46 6.78 7.09
CA ILE A 153 2.54 7.35 6.27
C ILE A 153 1.96 7.97 5.00
N ILE A 154 1.07 7.23 4.35
CA ILE A 154 0.41 7.66 3.10
C ILE A 154 -0.58 8.79 3.39
N GLY A 155 -1.32 8.71 4.49
CA GLY A 155 -2.21 9.77 4.96
C GLY A 155 -1.46 11.09 5.18
N ILE A 156 -0.31 11.07 5.85
CA ILE A 156 0.53 12.27 6.07
C ILE A 156 1.13 12.75 4.76
N ALA A 157 1.71 11.87 3.94
CA ALA A 157 2.29 12.23 2.65
C ALA A 157 1.27 12.91 1.74
N SER A 158 0.02 12.45 1.79
CA SER A 158 -1.08 13.05 1.05
C SER A 158 -1.37 14.50 1.48
N LEU A 159 -1.03 14.93 2.70
CA LEU A 159 -1.22 16.33 3.15
C LEU A 159 -0.27 17.33 2.47
N GLY A 160 0.92 16.88 2.06
CA GLY A 160 2.06 17.71 1.65
C GLY A 160 1.86 18.53 0.36
N GLY A 161 0.88 18.20 -0.49
CA GLY A 161 0.62 18.93 -1.74
C GLY A 161 0.06 20.35 -1.57
N ARG A 162 0.01 20.89 -0.34
CA ARG A 162 -0.54 22.21 0.01
C ARG A 162 0.49 23.31 0.24
N ALA A 163 1.76 22.96 0.41
CA ALA A 163 2.83 23.92 0.71
C ALA A 163 3.25 24.70 -0.54
#